data_AF-A0A2F0ATW4-F1
#
_entry.id   AF-A0A2F0ATW4-F1
#
_cell.length_a   1.000
_cell.length_b   1.000
_cell.length_c   1.000
_cell.angle_alpha   90.00
_cell.angle_beta   90.00
_cell.angle_gamma   90.00
#
_symmetry.space_group_name_H-M   'P 1'
#
loop_
_entity.id
_entity.type
_entity.pdbx_description
1 polymer ?
#
loop_
_entity_poly.entity_id
_entity_poly.type
_entity_poly.pdbx_seq_one_letter_code
_entity_poly.pdbx_strand_id
1 'polypeptide(L)'
;MATVSRLIEILKDTAKRLKSGATYRWTHQGRCNCGHLAQTITGLSPDDIHQIALTGEGEWRDHAQTFCESSGLAVDDLITQLLNAGLTIEDLGHLEWLSDPKVLRWVPTTQLPLDYKRRTDVVAYFETWAKVLAAEEELRRNPAANVELNGRQYVRRFRAETALDENPVSGRAA
;
A
#
# COMPACT_ATOMS: atom_id res chain seq x y z
N MET A 1 -8.62 -3.02 14.55
CA MET A 1 -7.73 -2.39 15.58
C MET A 1 -6.36 -3.06 15.64
N ALA A 2 -6.27 -4.39 15.76
CA ALA A 2 -4.98 -5.09 15.83
C ALA A 2 -4.16 -5.07 14.51
N THR A 3 -4.83 -5.17 13.35
CA THR A 3 -4.17 -5.24 12.03
C THR A 3 -3.53 -3.92 11.59
N VAL A 4 -4.19 -2.77 11.81
CA VAL A 4 -3.63 -1.44 11.46
C VAL A 4 -2.36 -1.15 12.24
N SER A 5 -2.34 -1.43 13.55
CA SER A 5 -1.13 -1.25 14.37
C SER A 5 0.02 -2.13 13.87
N ARG A 6 -0.29 -3.36 13.44
CA ARG A 6 0.70 -4.26 12.82
C ARG A 6 1.23 -3.71 11.49
N LEU A 7 0.37 -3.23 10.60
CA LEU A 7 0.79 -2.65 9.32
C LEU A 7 1.68 -1.41 9.51
N ILE A 8 1.37 -0.56 10.47
CA ILE A 8 2.19 0.62 10.80
C ILE A 8 3.63 0.18 11.13
N GLU A 9 3.81 -0.83 11.97
CA GLU A 9 5.15 -1.32 12.35
C GLU A 9 5.86 -1.99 11.17
N ILE A 10 5.15 -2.80 10.37
CA ILE A 10 5.69 -3.39 9.13
C ILE A 10 6.21 -2.31 8.17
N LEU A 11 5.45 -1.23 7.97
CA LEU A 11 5.85 -0.13 7.09
C LEU A 11 7.11 0.57 7.62
N LYS A 12 7.17 0.85 8.93
CA LYS A 12 8.35 1.44 9.58
C LYS A 12 9.58 0.55 9.47
N ASP A 13 9.44 -0.74 9.73
CA ASP A 13 10.54 -1.70 9.65
C ASP A 13 11.04 -1.86 8.21
N THR A 14 10.13 -1.89 7.24
CA THR A 14 10.48 -1.91 5.82
C THR A 14 11.27 -0.65 5.43
N ALA A 15 10.79 0.54 5.81
CA ALA A 15 11.49 1.79 5.57
C ALA A 15 12.87 1.82 6.24
N LYS A 16 12.98 1.34 7.48
CA LYS A 16 14.25 1.24 8.21
C LYS A 16 15.24 0.32 7.50
N ARG A 17 14.81 -0.86 7.04
CA ARG A 17 15.66 -1.79 6.27
C ARG A 17 16.20 -1.15 4.99
N LEU A 18 15.33 -0.47 4.25
CA LEU A 18 15.71 0.25 3.03
C LEU A 18 16.70 1.39 3.31
N LYS A 19 16.48 2.19 4.37
CA LYS A 19 17.41 3.23 4.83
C LYS A 19 18.78 2.67 5.21
N SER A 20 18.81 1.52 5.87
CA SER A 20 20.03 0.85 6.32
C SER A 20 20.83 0.15 5.22
N GLY A 21 20.44 0.32 3.95
CA GLY A 21 21.26 -0.16 2.83
C GLY A 21 20.75 -1.42 2.14
N ALA A 22 19.52 -1.87 2.42
CA ALA A 22 18.96 -3.00 1.69
C ALA A 22 19.02 -2.79 0.16
N THR A 23 19.37 -3.85 -0.55
CA THR A 23 19.48 -3.82 -2.02
C THR A 23 18.11 -3.57 -2.63
N TYR A 24 18.01 -2.52 -3.41
CA TYR A 24 16.78 -2.11 -4.07
C TYR A 24 16.95 -2.21 -5.59
N ARG A 25 16.01 -2.89 -6.25
CA ARG A 25 15.98 -3.03 -7.71
C ARG A 25 14.54 -3.16 -8.18
N TRP A 26 14.05 -2.13 -8.84
CA TRP A 26 12.67 -2.06 -9.33
C TRP A 26 12.28 -3.25 -10.21
N THR A 27 13.15 -3.63 -11.15
CA THR A 27 12.91 -4.71 -12.13
C THR A 27 13.03 -6.12 -11.56
N HIS A 28 12.99 -6.30 -10.24
CA HIS A 28 13.06 -7.60 -9.60
C HIS A 28 11.98 -7.69 -8.53
N GLN A 29 11.04 -8.61 -8.69
CA GLN A 29 9.79 -8.59 -7.93
C GLN A 29 9.96 -8.76 -6.42
N GLY A 30 11.04 -9.41 -5.97
CA GLY A 30 11.38 -9.46 -4.56
C GLY A 30 12.21 -8.27 -4.03
N ARG A 31 12.70 -7.36 -4.87
CA ARG A 31 13.54 -6.19 -4.49
C ARG A 31 12.93 -4.84 -4.90
N CYS A 32 11.71 -4.84 -5.42
CA CYS A 32 10.91 -3.66 -5.73
C CYS A 32 10.10 -3.21 -4.50
N ASN A 33 9.19 -2.25 -4.66
CA ASN A 33 8.42 -1.62 -3.58
C ASN A 33 7.59 -2.66 -2.80
N CYS A 34 6.72 -3.38 -3.51
CA CYS A 34 5.89 -4.44 -2.94
C CYS A 34 6.75 -5.61 -2.43
N GLY A 35 7.81 -5.98 -3.18
CA GLY A 35 8.74 -7.03 -2.77
C GLY A 35 9.41 -6.79 -1.42
N HIS A 36 9.85 -5.56 -1.14
CA HIS A 36 10.43 -5.23 0.16
C HIS A 36 9.43 -5.32 1.31
N LEU A 37 8.18 -4.91 1.07
CA LEU A 37 7.12 -5.05 2.06
C LEU A 37 6.80 -6.53 2.31
N ALA A 38 6.72 -7.33 1.24
CA ALA A 38 6.52 -8.78 1.32
C ALA A 38 7.63 -9.49 2.10
N GLN A 39 8.90 -9.10 1.93
CA GLN A 39 10.00 -9.60 2.76
C GLN A 39 9.77 -9.33 4.25
N THR A 40 9.32 -8.13 4.62
CA THR A 40 9.08 -7.77 6.04
C THR A 40 7.89 -8.56 6.62
N ILE A 41 6.85 -8.80 5.82
CA ILE A 41 5.64 -9.50 6.26
C ILE A 41 5.89 -10.99 6.44
N THR A 42 6.59 -11.61 5.48
CA THR A 42 6.71 -13.06 5.37
C THR A 42 8.02 -13.62 5.93
N GLY A 43 9.06 -12.79 6.00
CA GLY A 43 10.42 -13.24 6.31
C GLY A 43 11.12 -13.97 5.16
N LEU A 44 10.47 -14.12 4.00
CA LEU A 44 11.05 -14.77 2.82
C LEU A 44 12.20 -13.95 2.23
N SER A 45 13.14 -14.64 1.57
CA SER A 45 14.22 -13.98 0.87
C SER A 45 13.72 -13.23 -0.37
N PRO A 46 14.44 -12.21 -0.86
CA PRO A 46 14.08 -11.54 -2.10
C PRO A 46 14.01 -12.49 -3.31
N ASP A 47 14.83 -13.53 -3.32
CA ASP A 47 14.89 -14.46 -4.44
C ASP A 47 13.72 -15.45 -4.39
N ASP A 48 13.32 -15.91 -3.20
CA ASP A 48 12.10 -16.74 -3.03
C ASP A 48 10.85 -15.97 -3.45
N ILE A 49 10.70 -14.72 -3.00
CA ILE A 49 9.57 -13.87 -3.39
C ILE A 49 9.54 -13.67 -4.90
N HIS A 50 10.70 -13.49 -5.52
CA HIS A 50 10.76 -13.34 -6.97
C HIS A 50 10.32 -14.62 -7.69
N GLN A 51 10.74 -15.80 -7.24
CA GLN A 51 10.30 -17.07 -7.83
C GLN A 51 8.80 -17.29 -7.63
N ILE A 52 8.26 -16.97 -6.46
CA ILE A 52 6.83 -17.08 -6.18
C ILE A 52 6.03 -16.14 -7.11
N ALA A 53 6.45 -14.89 -7.25
CA ALA A 53 5.73 -13.92 -8.05
C ALA A 53 5.73 -14.29 -9.55
N LEU A 54 6.80 -14.92 -10.06
CA LEU A 54 6.85 -15.50 -11.42
C LEU A 54 5.86 -16.66 -11.66
N THR A 55 5.18 -17.18 -10.63
CA THR A 55 4.11 -18.18 -10.82
C THR A 55 2.79 -17.57 -11.29
N GLY A 56 2.63 -16.25 -11.17
CA GLY A 56 1.53 -15.48 -11.75
C GLY A 56 1.97 -14.68 -12.98
N GLU A 57 1.00 -14.14 -13.70
CA GLU A 57 1.27 -13.22 -14.81
C GLU A 57 1.41 -11.78 -14.30
N GLY A 58 2.33 -11.03 -14.92
CA GLY A 58 2.49 -9.60 -14.70
C GLY A 58 3.26 -9.23 -13.44
N GLU A 59 3.03 -8.01 -12.97
CA GLU A 59 3.64 -7.43 -11.77
C GLU A 59 2.65 -7.44 -10.59
N TRP A 60 3.03 -6.82 -9.47
CA TRP A 60 2.26 -6.85 -8.23
C TRP A 60 0.81 -6.36 -8.37
N ARG A 61 0.57 -5.31 -9.16
CA ARG A 61 -0.77 -4.83 -9.47
C ARG A 61 -1.56 -5.88 -10.25
N ASP A 62 -0.95 -6.55 -11.20
CA ASP A 62 -1.61 -7.57 -12.02
C ASP A 62 -1.97 -8.77 -11.13
N HIS A 63 -1.02 -9.28 -10.34
CA HIS A 63 -1.26 -10.34 -9.36
C HIS A 63 -2.41 -9.99 -8.41
N ALA A 64 -2.44 -8.76 -7.89
CA ALA A 64 -3.50 -8.32 -7.00
C ALA A 64 -4.86 -8.22 -7.72
N GLN A 65 -4.90 -7.80 -8.99
CA GLN A 65 -6.13 -7.71 -9.78
C GLN A 65 -6.70 -9.07 -10.16
N THR A 66 -5.83 -10.06 -10.42
CA THR A 66 -6.22 -11.43 -10.78
C THR A 66 -6.31 -12.36 -9.58
N PHE A 67 -6.07 -11.84 -8.37
CA PHE A 67 -6.01 -12.63 -7.13
C PHE A 67 -7.27 -13.49 -6.94
N CYS A 68 -7.06 -14.78 -6.75
CA CYS A 68 -8.10 -15.74 -6.42
C CYS A 68 -7.62 -16.67 -5.31
N GLU A 69 -8.23 -16.57 -4.12
CA GLU A 69 -7.84 -17.33 -2.93
C GLU A 69 -7.85 -18.86 -3.14
N SER A 70 -8.63 -19.37 -4.11
CA SER A 70 -8.78 -20.80 -4.37
C SER A 70 -8.03 -21.30 -5.62
N SER A 71 -7.19 -20.48 -6.26
CA SER A 71 -6.47 -20.86 -7.48
C SER A 71 -5.42 -21.96 -7.27
N GLY A 72 -4.86 -22.04 -6.06
CA GLY A 72 -3.71 -22.88 -5.73
C GLY A 72 -2.36 -22.35 -6.22
N LEU A 73 -2.29 -21.11 -6.73
CA LEU A 73 -1.04 -20.48 -7.13
C LEU A 73 -0.27 -19.96 -5.91
N ALA A 74 1.05 -20.16 -5.89
CA ALA A 74 1.90 -19.69 -4.80
C ALA A 74 1.89 -18.16 -4.65
N VAL A 75 1.72 -17.41 -5.76
CA VAL A 75 1.58 -15.96 -5.70
C VAL A 75 0.31 -15.54 -4.97
N ASP A 76 -0.79 -16.29 -5.10
CA ASP A 76 -2.04 -15.97 -4.41
C ASP A 76 -1.92 -16.22 -2.90
N ASP A 77 -1.18 -17.25 -2.47
CA ASP A 77 -0.83 -17.43 -1.05
C ASP A 77 0.00 -16.26 -0.51
N LEU A 78 0.91 -15.72 -1.33
CA LEU A 78 1.71 -14.55 -0.98
C LEU A 78 0.82 -13.29 -0.87
N ILE A 79 -0.08 -13.06 -1.83
CA ILE A 79 -1.05 -11.96 -1.78
C ILE A 79 -1.95 -12.09 -0.54
N THR A 80 -2.42 -13.30 -0.22
CA THR A 80 -3.22 -13.58 0.98
C THR A 80 -2.50 -13.14 2.26
N GLN A 81 -1.19 -13.38 2.37
CA GLN A 81 -0.41 -12.92 3.52
C GLN A 81 -0.32 -11.39 3.60
N LEU A 82 -0.21 -10.69 2.46
CA LEU A 82 -0.24 -9.22 2.41
C LEU A 82 -1.60 -8.68 2.84
N LEU A 83 -2.69 -9.28 2.36
CA LEU A 83 -4.05 -8.90 2.76
C LEU A 83 -4.29 -9.12 4.25
N ASN A 84 -3.84 -10.26 4.79
CA ASN A 84 -3.91 -10.59 6.21
C ASN A 84 -3.06 -9.64 7.08
N ALA A 85 -2.03 -9.01 6.52
CA ALA A 85 -1.27 -7.95 7.19
C ALA A 85 -2.03 -6.61 7.25
N GLY A 86 -3.17 -6.49 6.56
CA GLY A 86 -4.04 -5.33 6.56
C GLY A 86 -3.96 -4.47 5.29
N LEU A 87 -3.28 -4.93 4.25
CA LEU A 87 -3.33 -4.28 2.93
C LEU A 87 -4.63 -4.61 2.21
N THR A 88 -5.04 -3.71 1.32
CA THR A 88 -6.06 -3.97 0.31
C THR A 88 -5.42 -4.24 -1.05
N ILE A 89 -6.20 -4.77 -2.00
CA ILE A 89 -5.79 -4.92 -3.40
C ILE A 89 -5.40 -3.57 -4.02
N GLU A 90 -6.15 -2.51 -3.69
CA GLU A 90 -5.86 -1.14 -4.15
C GLU A 90 -4.51 -0.64 -3.61
N ASP A 91 -4.19 -0.93 -2.34
CA ASP A 91 -2.91 -0.57 -1.74
C ASP A 91 -1.71 -1.21 -2.47
N LEU A 92 -1.84 -2.48 -2.89
CA LEU A 92 -0.78 -3.17 -3.64
C LEU A 92 -0.52 -2.52 -5.00
N GLY A 93 -1.59 -2.18 -5.72
CA GLY A 93 -1.48 -1.46 -6.98
C GLY A 93 -0.87 -0.06 -6.81
N HIS A 94 -1.24 0.64 -5.73
CA HIS A 94 -0.65 1.95 -5.45
C HIS A 94 0.81 1.89 -5.03
N LEU A 95 1.17 0.90 -4.21
CA LEU A 95 2.53 0.72 -3.70
C LEU A 95 3.53 0.43 -4.82
N GLU A 96 3.11 -0.31 -5.85
CA GLU A 96 3.93 -0.53 -7.03
C GLU A 96 4.43 0.82 -7.59
N TRP A 97 3.52 1.77 -7.80
CA TRP A 97 3.83 3.04 -8.47
C TRP A 97 4.03 4.23 -7.52
N LEU A 98 4.07 4.02 -6.21
CA LEU A 98 4.06 5.06 -5.17
C LEU A 98 2.94 6.10 -5.39
N SER A 99 1.72 5.64 -5.64
CA SER A 99 0.68 6.47 -6.27
C SER A 99 -0.56 6.76 -5.42
N ASP A 100 -0.67 6.27 -4.17
CA ASP A 100 -1.86 6.51 -3.35
C ASP A 100 -2.02 8.02 -3.05
N PRO A 101 -3.09 8.68 -3.53
CA PRO A 101 -3.33 10.09 -3.25
C PRO A 101 -3.44 10.41 -1.76
N LYS A 102 -3.92 9.46 -0.93
CA LYS A 102 -4.02 9.61 0.53
C LYS A 102 -2.65 9.74 1.17
N VAL A 103 -1.65 9.02 0.66
CA VAL A 103 -0.26 9.11 1.13
C VAL A 103 0.44 10.31 0.53
N LEU A 104 0.38 10.48 -0.79
CA LEU A 104 1.10 11.52 -1.53
C LEU A 104 0.79 12.94 -1.06
N ARG A 105 -0.45 13.20 -0.64
CA ARG A 105 -0.86 14.51 -0.09
C ARG A 105 0.00 14.94 1.12
N TRP A 106 0.48 13.98 1.90
CA TRP A 106 1.21 14.24 3.12
C TRP A 106 2.73 14.18 2.93
N VAL A 107 3.23 13.73 1.78
CA VAL A 107 4.65 13.78 1.44
C VAL A 107 5.10 15.26 1.40
N PRO A 108 6.32 15.59 1.89
CA PRO A 108 6.85 16.94 1.76
C PRO A 108 6.92 17.37 0.30
N THR A 109 6.45 18.58 -0.02
CA THR A 109 6.38 19.07 -1.41
C THR A 109 7.75 19.15 -2.08
N THR A 110 8.82 19.36 -1.29
CA THR A 110 10.21 19.36 -1.75
C THR A 110 10.71 17.99 -2.23
N GLN A 111 9.99 16.90 -1.93
CA GLN A 111 10.32 15.54 -2.35
C GLN A 111 9.42 15.04 -3.48
N LEU A 112 8.44 15.84 -3.93
CA LEU A 112 7.54 15.46 -5.02
C LEU A 112 8.06 15.96 -6.39
N PRO A 113 7.79 15.22 -7.48
CA PRO A 113 7.15 13.91 -7.53
C PRO A 113 8.08 12.80 -7.01
N LEU A 114 7.51 11.75 -6.41
CA LEU A 114 8.27 10.56 -6.03
C LEU A 114 8.60 9.72 -7.26
N ASP A 115 9.81 9.17 -7.28
CA ASP A 115 10.26 8.23 -8.30
C ASP A 115 10.23 6.81 -7.72
N TYR A 116 9.30 5.99 -8.20
CA TYR A 116 9.11 4.61 -7.75
C TYR A 116 10.31 3.71 -8.02
N LYS A 117 11.33 4.15 -8.79
CA LYS A 117 12.59 3.43 -9.01
C LYS A 117 13.70 3.88 -8.05
N ARG A 118 13.45 4.91 -7.22
CA ARG A 118 14.44 5.50 -6.34
C ARG A 118 14.19 5.09 -4.90
N ARG A 119 15.12 4.34 -4.32
CA ARG A 119 15.02 3.81 -2.94
C ARG A 119 14.65 4.89 -1.90
N THR A 120 15.23 6.08 -2.01
CA THR A 120 14.95 7.18 -1.07
C THR A 120 13.49 7.63 -1.09
N ASP A 121 12.86 7.58 -2.26
CA ASP A 121 11.49 8.04 -2.47
C ASP A 121 10.50 6.97 -1.99
N VAL A 122 10.84 5.69 -2.20
CA VAL A 122 10.12 4.54 -1.63
C VAL A 122 10.13 4.60 -0.09
N VAL A 123 11.28 4.93 0.49
CA VAL A 123 11.42 5.15 1.94
C VAL A 123 10.52 6.29 2.40
N ALA A 124 10.54 7.44 1.73
CA ALA A 124 9.70 8.58 2.07
C ALA A 124 8.21 8.23 2.00
N TYR A 125 7.82 7.43 1.00
CA TYR A 125 6.45 6.93 0.86
C TYR A 125 6.05 6.04 2.03
N PHE A 126 6.84 5.02 2.38
CA PHE A 126 6.53 4.12 3.50
C PHE A 126 6.41 4.85 4.84
N GLU A 127 7.33 5.79 5.12
CA GLU A 127 7.28 6.58 6.35
C GLU A 127 6.06 7.50 6.41
N THR A 128 5.70 8.09 5.26
CA THR A 128 4.50 8.93 5.17
C THR A 128 3.24 8.08 5.34
N TRP A 129 3.19 6.90 4.72
CA TRP A 129 2.05 5.99 4.84
C TRP A 129 1.85 5.52 6.29
N ALA A 130 2.92 5.13 6.99
CA ALA A 130 2.86 4.76 8.39
C ALA A 130 2.32 5.89 9.27
N LYS A 131 2.74 7.14 9.00
CA LYS A 131 2.24 8.35 9.69
C LYS A 131 0.75 8.59 9.41
N VAL A 132 0.31 8.41 8.17
CA VAL A 132 -1.12 8.54 7.80
C VAL A 132 -1.97 7.53 8.55
N LEU A 133 -1.57 6.26 8.56
CA LEU A 133 -2.32 5.21 9.28
C LEU A 133 -2.34 5.46 10.80
N ALA A 134 -1.22 5.93 11.37
CA ALA A 134 -1.17 6.30 12.79
C ALA A 134 -2.12 7.46 13.12
N ALA A 135 -2.18 8.48 12.27
CA ALA A 135 -3.09 9.61 12.42
C ALA A 135 -4.56 9.19 12.34
N GLU A 136 -4.90 8.31 11.39
CA GLU A 136 -6.25 7.76 11.25
C GLU A 136 -6.67 6.95 12.48
N GLU A 137 -5.77 6.11 12.99
CA GLU A 137 -6.01 5.31 14.19
C GLU A 137 -6.17 6.18 15.45
N GLU A 138 -5.39 7.25 15.58
CA GLU A 138 -5.52 8.22 16.67
C GLU A 138 -6.86 8.95 16.63
N LEU A 139 -7.23 9.52 15.48
CA LEU A 139 -8.52 10.19 15.30
C LEU A 139 -9.71 9.26 15.51
N ARG A 140 -9.57 7.98 15.17
CA ARG A 140 -10.61 6.98 15.44
C ARG A 140 -10.79 6.72 16.94
N ARG A 141 -9.72 6.78 17.74
CA ARG A 141 -9.76 6.63 19.21
C ARG A 141 -10.20 7.91 19.91
N ASN A 142 -9.76 9.06 19.40
CA ASN A 142 -10.08 10.38 19.91
C ASN A 142 -10.39 11.33 18.74
N PRO A 143 -11.67 11.48 18.34
CA PRO A 143 -12.06 12.35 17.22
C PRO A 143 -11.73 13.84 17.42
N ALA A 144 -11.43 14.27 18.65
CA ALA A 144 -11.03 15.64 18.97
C ALA A 144 -9.50 15.83 19.00
N ALA A 145 -8.70 14.80 18.69
CA ALA A 145 -7.25 14.89 18.67
C ALA A 145 -6.77 15.85 17.57
N ASN A 146 -5.75 16.65 17.91
CA ASN A 146 -5.05 17.50 16.95
C ASN A 146 -3.82 16.77 16.45
N VAL A 147 -3.95 16.10 15.31
CA VAL A 147 -2.85 15.35 14.69
C VAL A 147 -2.18 16.21 13.61
N GLU A 148 -0.85 16.23 13.56
CA GLU A 148 -0.08 16.94 12.54
C GLU A 148 0.84 15.99 11.77
N LEU A 149 0.84 16.10 10.44
CA LEU A 149 1.78 15.39 9.57
C LEU A 149 2.60 16.38 8.75
N ASN A 150 3.92 16.33 8.93
CA ASN A 150 4.90 17.17 8.22
C ASN A 150 4.54 18.67 8.27
N GLY A 151 4.23 19.17 9.47
CA GLY A 151 3.93 20.58 9.74
C GLY A 151 2.55 21.07 9.28
N ARG A 152 1.65 20.14 8.94
CA ARG A 152 0.28 20.44 8.48
C ARG A 152 -0.72 19.65 9.32
N GLN A 153 -1.80 20.29 9.76
CA GLN A 153 -2.88 19.61 10.49
C GLN A 153 -3.50 18.51 9.63
N TYR A 154 -3.51 17.28 10.15
CA TYR A 154 -4.15 16.15 9.51
C TYR A 154 -5.67 16.27 9.63
N VAL A 155 -6.34 16.21 8.49
CA VAL A 155 -7.80 16.24 8.39
C VAL A 155 -8.26 15.04 7.59
N ARG A 156 -9.03 14.15 8.23
CA ARG A 156 -9.67 13.03 7.56
C ARG A 156 -10.70 13.59 6.59
N ARG A 157 -10.49 13.41 5.28
CA ARG A 157 -11.54 13.68 4.30
C ARG A 157 -12.44 12.45 4.26
N PHE A 158 -13.71 12.61 4.63
CA PHE A 158 -14.72 11.66 4.19
C PHE A 158 -14.77 11.78 2.66
N ARG A 159 -14.49 10.69 1.95
CA ARG A 159 -14.91 10.59 0.55
C ARG A 159 -16.43 10.63 0.64
N ALA A 160 -17.07 11.67 0.09
CA ALA A 160 -18.49 11.55 -0.20
C ALA A 160 -18.58 10.34 -1.13
N GLU A 161 -19.20 9.24 -0.68
CA GLU A 161 -19.71 8.24 -1.59
C GLU A 161 -20.58 9.04 -2.56
N THR A 162 -20.13 9.14 -3.81
CA THR A 162 -20.99 9.64 -4.89
C THR A 162 -22.24 8.80 -4.82
N ALA A 163 -23.34 9.45 -4.42
CA ALA A 163 -24.65 8.87 -4.44
C ALA A 163 -24.82 8.11 -5.77
N LEU A 164 -25.32 6.89 -5.67
CA LEU A 164 -25.83 6.13 -6.79
C LEU A 164 -26.76 7.07 -7.56
N ASP A 165 -26.30 7.63 -8.68
CA ASP A 165 -27.19 8.36 -9.54
C ASP A 165 -28.03 7.33 -10.28
N GLU A 166 -29.32 7.56 -10.18
CA GLU A 166 -30.38 6.63 -10.40
C GLU A 166 -30.39 6.20 -11.87
N ASN A 167 -30.48 4.90 -12.10
CA ASN A 167 -30.75 4.33 -13.40
C ASN A 167 -32.17 4.73 -13.85
N PRO A 168 -32.40 5.56 -14.89
CA PRO A 168 -33.73 5.76 -15.41
C PRO A 168 -34.04 4.65 -16.42
N VAL A 169 -34.24 3.42 -15.93
CA VAL A 169 -35.07 2.45 -16.67
C VAL A 169 -36.51 2.70 -16.24
N SER A 170 -37.20 3.60 -16.93
CA SER A 170 -38.63 3.43 -17.23
C SER A 170 -39.06 4.35 -18.37
N GLY A 171 -39.69 3.75 -19.38
CA GLY A 171 -40.27 4.47 -20.51
C GLY A 171 -40.55 3.61 -21.74
N ARG A 172 -41.30 2.51 -21.58
CA ARG A 172 -41.97 1.85 -22.71
C ARG A 172 -42.99 2.83 -23.33
N ALA A 173 -43.14 2.84 -24.65
CA ALA A 173 -44.31 2.30 -25.36
C ALA A 173 -44.56 2.96 -26.73
N ALA A 174 -45.02 2.10 -27.66
CA ALA A 174 -45.69 2.33 -28.94
C ALA A 174 -44.81 2.75 -30.13
#